data_AF-A0A2D4JM54-F1
#
_entry.id   AF-A0A2D4JM54-F1
#
_cell.length_a   1.000
_cell.length_b   1.000
_cell.length_c   1.000
_cell.angle_alpha   90.00
_cell.angle_beta   90.00
_cell.angle_gamma   90.00
#
_symmetry.space_group_name_H-M   'P 1'
#
loop_
_entity.id
_entity.type
_entity.pdbx_description
1 polymer ?
#
loop_
_entity_poly.entity_id
_entity_poly.type
_entity_poly.pdbx_seq_one_letter_code
_entity_poly.pdbx_strand_id
1 'polypeptide(L)'
;FIYGGCGGNKNNFESEDECLRTCRFTKGFCQVPPEQRKCSNESSIRVFYNSQAGVCEKFVHQGCEGNGNNFATQLECLQACASRDICQLPSDSGFGDAFQSRFFYNIVSK
;
A
#
# COMPACT_ATOMS: atom_id res chain seq x y z
N PHE A 1 -2.13 10.42 -18.40
CA PHE A 1 -1.00 11.24 -18.90
C PHE A 1 -0.54 10.69 -20.25
N ILE A 2 0.26 11.45 -21.00
CA ILE A 2 0.83 10.97 -22.28
C ILE A 2 2.22 10.39 -22.02
N TYR A 3 2.38 9.11 -22.33
CA TYR A 3 3.64 8.38 -22.24
C TYR A 3 4.31 8.30 -23.62
N GLY A 4 5.58 8.71 -23.67
CA GLY A 4 6.41 8.75 -24.88
C GLY A 4 6.80 7.37 -25.43
N GLY A 5 6.48 6.28 -24.73
CA GLY A 5 6.74 4.92 -25.18
C GLY A 5 8.12 4.35 -24.83
N CYS A 6 9.02 5.16 -24.27
CA CYS A 6 10.34 4.72 -23.80
C CYS A 6 10.76 5.46 -22.53
N GLY A 7 11.44 4.74 -21.62
CA GLY A 7 11.87 5.26 -20.32
C GLY A 7 10.72 5.37 -19.32
N GLY A 8 10.68 6.49 -18.59
CA GLY A 8 9.65 6.74 -17.59
C GLY A 8 9.84 5.93 -16.30
N ASN A 9 8.76 5.76 -15.56
CA ASN A 9 8.74 4.97 -14.33
C ASN A 9 7.52 4.03 -14.25
N LYS A 10 7.42 3.27 -13.15
CA LYS A 10 6.40 2.22 -12.97
C LYS A 10 4.99 2.75 -12.65
N ASN A 11 4.80 4.03 -12.36
CA ASN A 11 3.47 4.64 -12.18
C ASN A 11 2.85 4.94 -13.54
N ASN A 12 2.67 3.89 -14.33
CA ASN A 12 2.28 3.94 -15.73
C ASN A 12 1.49 2.69 -16.05
N PHE A 13 0.17 2.82 -16.10
CA PHE A 13 -0.80 1.73 -16.24
C PHE A 13 -1.59 1.87 -17.54
N GLU A 14 -2.00 0.74 -18.11
CA GLU A 14 -2.77 0.73 -19.38
C GLU A 14 -4.24 1.08 -19.17
N SER A 15 -4.74 0.78 -17.98
CA SER A 15 -6.14 1.02 -17.62
C SER A 15 -6.29 1.64 -16.24
N GLU A 16 -7.40 2.34 -16.05
CA GLU A 16 -7.80 2.86 -14.75
C GLU A 16 -7.97 1.72 -13.73
N ASP A 17 -8.59 0.60 -14.10
CA ASP A 17 -8.78 -0.54 -13.18
C ASP A 17 -7.44 -1.11 -12.70
N GLU A 18 -6.47 -1.30 -13.58
CA GLU A 18 -5.12 -1.75 -13.20
C GLU A 18 -4.44 -0.77 -12.24
N CYS A 19 -4.52 0.53 -12.54
CA CYS A 19 -4.01 1.60 -11.69
C CYS A 19 -4.66 1.56 -10.30
N LEU A 20 -5.99 1.49 -10.23
CA LEU A 20 -6.73 1.48 -8.98
C LEU A 20 -6.50 0.17 -8.20
N ARG A 21 -6.49 -0.99 -8.84
CA ARG A 21 -6.16 -2.27 -8.19
C ARG A 21 -4.76 -2.28 -7.61
N THR A 22 -3.81 -1.67 -8.31
CA THR A 22 -2.42 -1.60 -7.85
C THR A 22 -2.23 -0.60 -6.72
N CYS A 23 -2.91 0.56 -6.79
CA CYS A 23 -2.57 1.71 -5.95
C CYS A 23 -3.64 2.13 -4.94
N ARG A 24 -4.93 1.91 -5.23
CA ARG A 24 -6.05 2.29 -4.37
C ARG A 24 -6.42 1.19 -3.37
N PHE A 25 -6.17 -0.07 -3.68
CA PHE A 25 -6.47 -1.20 -2.79
C PHE A 25 -5.36 -1.44 -1.76
N THR A 26 -5.32 -0.64 -0.69
CA THR A 26 -4.92 -1.21 0.61
C THR A 26 -5.99 -2.23 0.96
N LYS A 27 -5.64 -3.52 1.13
CA LYS A 27 -6.60 -4.56 1.49
C LYS A 27 -7.41 -4.09 2.70
N GLY A 28 -8.74 -4.27 2.73
CA GLY A 28 -9.61 -3.67 3.75
C GLY A 28 -9.17 -3.95 5.20
N PHE A 29 -8.50 -5.08 5.44
CA PHE A 29 -7.91 -5.38 6.75
C PHE A 29 -6.75 -4.45 7.12
N CYS A 30 -5.99 -3.89 6.19
CA CYS A 30 -4.94 -2.91 6.49
C CYS A 30 -5.50 -1.59 7.06
N GLN A 31 -6.80 -1.37 6.92
CA GLN A 31 -7.47 -0.17 7.42
C GLN A 31 -8.11 -0.37 8.79
N VAL A 32 -8.18 -1.59 9.31
CA VAL A 32 -8.77 -1.83 10.64
C VAL A 32 -7.74 -1.54 11.74
N PRO A 33 -8.14 -0.94 12.87
CA PRO A 33 -7.26 -0.77 14.04
C PRO A 33 -6.72 -2.12 14.53
N PRO A 34 -5.53 -2.18 15.15
CA PRO A 34 -5.02 -3.42 15.73
C PRO A 34 -5.95 -3.91 16.84
N GLU A 35 -6.13 -5.23 16.96
CA GLU A 35 -6.89 -5.82 18.07
C GLU A 35 -6.10 -5.67 19.38
N GLN A 36 -6.70 -4.98 20.35
CA GLN A 36 -6.09 -4.64 21.64
C GLN A 36 -6.71 -5.41 22.81
N ARG A 37 -7.81 -6.14 22.60
CA ARG A 37 -8.45 -6.90 23.68
C ARG A 37 -7.50 -7.95 24.24
N LYS A 38 -7.45 -8.03 25.56
CA LYS A 38 -6.75 -9.10 26.28
C LYS A 38 -7.62 -10.35 26.36
N CYS A 39 -7.11 -11.47 25.88
CA CYS A 39 -7.76 -12.78 26.05
C CYS A 39 -6.80 -13.90 26.44
N SER A 40 -5.49 -13.65 26.45
CA SER A 40 -4.49 -14.57 27.01
C SER A 40 -3.69 -13.89 28.12
N ASN A 41 -2.99 -14.70 28.91
CA ASN A 41 -1.95 -14.24 29.83
C ASN A 41 -0.61 -13.99 29.11
N GLU A 42 -0.51 -14.41 27.85
CA GLU A 42 0.66 -14.20 27.00
C GLU A 42 0.49 -12.95 26.13
N SER A 43 1.58 -12.21 25.97
CA SER A 43 1.63 -11.05 25.07
C SER A 43 2.82 -11.17 24.13
N SER A 44 2.68 -10.62 22.92
CA SER A 44 3.75 -10.60 21.93
C SER A 44 3.78 -9.24 21.24
N ILE A 45 4.98 -8.82 20.81
CA ILE A 45 5.11 -7.64 19.95
C ILE A 45 4.74 -8.06 18.53
N ARG A 46 3.77 -7.36 17.95
CA ARG A 46 3.32 -7.52 16.58
C ARG A 46 3.40 -6.20 15.84
N VAL A 47 3.18 -6.24 14.54
CA VAL A 47 3.16 -5.06 13.67
C VAL A 47 1.77 -4.91 13.07
N PHE A 48 1.27 -3.68 12.97
CA PHE A 48 0.06 -3.33 12.25
C PHE A 48 0.34 -2.17 11.29
N TYR A 49 -0.46 -2.04 10.24
CA TYR A 49 -0.41 -0.91 9.34
C TYR A 49 -1.28 0.23 9.88
N ASN A 50 -0.65 1.35 10.18
CA ASN A 50 -1.33 2.60 10.49
C ASN A 50 -1.69 3.30 9.17
N SER A 51 -2.93 3.12 8.72
CA SER A 51 -3.43 3.69 7.47
C SER A 51 -3.53 5.23 7.48
N GLN A 52 -3.58 5.85 8.66
CA GLN A 52 -3.59 7.33 8.78
C GLN A 52 -2.19 7.90 8.56
N ALA A 53 -1.17 7.25 9.13
CA ALA A 53 0.23 7.66 8.97
C ALA A 53 0.90 7.06 7.73
N GLY A 54 0.30 6.04 7.11
CA GLY A 54 0.85 5.34 5.95
C GLY A 54 2.06 4.46 6.26
N VAL A 55 2.22 4.03 7.52
CA VAL A 55 3.41 3.31 8.00
C VAL A 55 3.03 2.07 8.83
N CYS A 56 3.93 1.10 8.88
CA CYS A 56 3.80 -0.06 9.76
C CYS A 56 4.39 0.25 11.15
N GLU A 57 3.63 0.00 12.21
CA GLU A 57 4.01 0.32 13.59
C GLU A 57 3.88 -0.91 14.51
N LYS A 58 4.69 -0.95 15.57
CA LYS A 58 4.65 -2.04 16.56
C LYS A 58 3.53 -1.82 17.58
N PHE A 59 2.90 -2.91 18.00
CA PHE A 59 1.93 -2.90 19.10
C PHE A 59 2.07 -4.15 19.98
N VAL A 60 1.53 -4.08 21.21
CA VAL A 60 1.46 -5.22 22.12
C VAL A 60 0.18 -6.00 21.84
N HIS A 61 0.32 -7.19 21.28
CA HIS A 61 -0.79 -8.11 21.01
C HIS A 61 -1.02 -9.04 22.20
N GLN A 62 -2.26 -9.06 22.70
CA GLN A 62 -2.64 -9.71 23.97
C GLN A 62 -3.19 -11.15 23.80
N GLY A 63 -2.79 -11.83 22.70
CA GLY A 63 -2.92 -13.27 22.54
C GLY A 63 -4.20 -13.82 21.90
N CYS A 64 -5.03 -12.99 21.26
CA CYS A 64 -6.23 -13.46 20.55
C CYS A 64 -5.93 -13.80 19.08
N GLU A 65 -6.82 -14.51 18.40
CA GLU A 65 -6.88 -14.38 16.94
C GLU A 65 -7.30 -12.94 16.64
N GLY A 66 -6.31 -12.09 16.34
CA GLY A 66 -6.53 -10.70 15.97
C GLY A 66 -7.24 -10.57 14.63
N ASN A 67 -7.50 -9.33 14.22
CA ASN A 67 -7.91 -9.07 12.85
C ASN A 67 -6.71 -9.18 11.88
N GLY A 68 -6.98 -9.10 10.57
CA GLY A 68 -5.95 -9.24 9.52
C GLY A 68 -4.86 -8.16 9.52
N ASN A 69 -4.95 -7.12 10.36
CA ASN A 69 -3.91 -6.11 10.55
C ASN A 69 -2.93 -6.52 11.67
N ASN A 70 -2.36 -7.72 11.58
CA ASN A 70 -1.52 -8.29 12.62
C ASN A 70 -0.41 -9.14 11.97
N PHE A 71 0.81 -8.64 12.02
CA PHE A 71 1.97 -9.23 11.35
C PHE A 71 3.08 -9.53 12.35
N ALA A 72 3.90 -10.54 12.08
CA ALA A 72 5.04 -10.88 12.94
C ALA A 72 6.21 -9.91 12.69
N THR A 73 6.36 -9.41 11.47
CA THR A 73 7.49 -8.56 11.07
C THR A 73 7.06 -7.28 10.35
N GLN A 74 7.95 -6.29 10.36
CA GLN A 74 7.77 -5.05 9.60
C GLN A 74 7.64 -5.32 8.10
N LEU A 75 8.44 -6.25 7.58
CA LEU A 75 8.46 -6.60 6.16
C LEU A 75 7.13 -7.21 5.72
N GLU A 76 6.57 -8.15 6.50
CA GLU A 76 5.25 -8.73 6.22
C GLU A 76 4.16 -7.67 6.16
N CYS A 77 4.15 -6.74 7.12
CA CYS A 77 3.20 -5.64 7.14
C CYS A 77 3.34 -4.73 5.91
N LEU A 78 4.56 -4.32 5.55
CA LEU A 78 4.80 -3.46 4.41
C LEU A 78 4.39 -4.15 3.10
N GLN A 79 4.75 -5.42 2.93
CA GLN A 79 4.34 -6.21 1.75
C GLN A 79 2.82 -6.39 1.66
N ALA A 80 2.14 -6.50 2.80
CA ALA A 80 0.70 -6.69 2.86
C ALA A 80 -0.08 -5.39 2.66
N CYS A 81 0.41 -4.27 3.19
CA CYS A 81 -0.39 -3.08 3.44
C CYS A 81 0.20 -1.74 2.98
N ALA A 82 1.52 -1.63 2.79
CA ALA A 82 2.07 -0.39 2.25
C ALA A 82 1.59 -0.21 0.80
N SER A 83 1.13 0.99 0.47
CA SER A 83 0.97 1.38 -0.93
C SER A 83 2.33 1.18 -1.61
N ARG A 84 2.35 0.47 -2.74
CA ARG A 84 3.61 0.22 -3.46
C ARG A 84 4.26 1.58 -3.75
N ASP A 85 5.55 1.74 -3.49
CA ASP A 85 6.31 2.99 -3.77
C ASP A 85 6.04 3.54 -5.18
N ILE A 86 5.76 2.63 -6.12
CA ILE A 86 5.27 2.91 -7.48
C ILE A 86 4.17 3.98 -7.48
N CYS A 87 3.17 3.86 -6.62
CA CYS A 87 1.99 4.71 -6.61
C CYS A 87 2.27 6.13 -6.07
N GLN A 88 3.43 6.35 -5.45
CA GLN A 88 3.88 7.65 -4.98
C GLN A 88 4.78 8.36 -6.00
N LEU A 89 5.25 7.66 -7.03
CA LEU A 89 6.08 8.26 -8.08
C LEU A 89 5.24 9.27 -8.88
N PRO A 90 5.85 10.36 -9.39
CA PRO A 90 5.16 11.26 -10.31
C PRO A 90 4.85 10.53 -11.62
N SER A 91 3.88 11.03 -12.39
CA SER A 91 3.77 10.64 -13.80
C SER A 91 5.04 11.03 -14.55
N ASP A 92 5.61 10.12 -15.32
CA ASP A 92 6.82 10.36 -16.10
C ASP A 92 6.60 9.97 -17.55
N SER A 93 6.57 10.97 -18.43
CA SER A 93 6.36 10.79 -19.86
C SER A 93 7.52 10.06 -20.54
N GLY A 94 8.68 9.93 -19.90
CA GLY A 94 9.88 9.37 -20.51
C GLY A 94 10.43 10.25 -21.63
N PHE A 95 11.24 9.66 -22.50
CA PHE A 95 12.00 10.39 -23.55
C PHE A 95 11.71 9.89 -24.97
N GLY A 96 10.70 9.03 -25.15
CA GLY A 96 10.24 8.64 -26.48
C GLY A 96 9.28 9.67 -27.10
N ASP A 97 8.89 9.43 -28.35
CA ASP A 97 8.08 10.30 -29.20
C ASP A 97 6.68 9.74 -29.54
N ALA A 98 6.29 8.62 -28.90
CA ALA A 98 4.94 8.07 -29.02
C ALA A 98 3.91 8.91 -28.24
N PHE A 99 2.64 8.78 -28.59
CA PHE A 99 1.53 9.48 -27.93
C PHE A 99 0.57 8.47 -27.28
N GLN A 100 1.07 7.73 -26.29
CA GLN A 100 0.27 6.70 -25.62
C GLN A 100 -0.48 7.30 -24.42
N SER A 101 -1.81 7.24 -24.44
CA SER A 101 -2.61 7.57 -23.25
C SER A 101 -2.44 6.48 -22.19
N ARG A 102 -1.98 6.86 -21.01
CA ARG A 102 -1.72 5.97 -19.87
C ARG A 102 -2.30 6.54 -18.58
N PHE A 103 -2.51 5.69 -17.59
CA PHE A 103 -2.98 6.07 -16.27
C PHE A 103 -1.81 6.09 -15.27
N PHE A 104 -1.89 6.96 -14.27
CA PHE A 104 -0.98 6.99 -13.15
C PHE A 104 -1.79 7.29 -11.89
N TYR A 105 -1.34 6.81 -10.75
CA TYR A 105 -1.97 7.10 -9.48
C TYR A 105 -1.49 8.43 -8.94
N ASN A 106 -2.41 9.35 -8.70
CA ASN A 106 -2.11 10.63 -8.07
C ASN A 106 -2.57 10.58 -6.61
N ILE A 107 -1.61 10.47 -5.69
CA ILE A 107 -1.91 10.40 -4.25
C ILE A 107 -2.60 11.64 -3.68
N VAL A 108 -2.47 12.80 -4.35
CA VAL A 108 -3.10 14.06 -3.93
C VAL A 108 -4.58 14.06 -4.29
N SER A 109 -4.92 13.62 -5.50
CA SER A 109 -6.32 13.62 -5.99
C SER A 109 -7.07 12.29 -5.81
N LYS A 110 -6.36 11.20 -5.49
CA LYS A 110 -6.83 9.80 -5.30
C LYS A 110 -7.57 9.16 -6.48
#